data_AF-A0A0M3ITJ8-F1
#
_entry.id   AF-A0A0M3ITJ8-F1
#
_cell.length_a   1.000
_cell.length_b   1.000
_cell.length_c   1.000
_cell.angle_alpha   90.00
_cell.angle_beta   90.00
_cell.angle_gamma   90.00
#
_symmetry.space_group_name_H-M   'P 1'
#
loop_
_entity.id
_entity.type
_entity.pdbx_description
1 polymer ?
#
loop_
_entity_poly.entity_id
_entity_poly.type
_entity_poly.pdbx_seq_one_letter_code
_entity_poly.pdbx_strand_id
1 'polypeptide(L)'
;MNEESLDEWKKKWKEAIEQADAVLALSLPVFWSSLIYSSQLLRFIDSFLNNFPRRWEADEMNLYINSDPSVRLLVVDLYERMLLIILRAVVYEEDKASLSEEFYCRVIYDHKIFTIERLFDIINVYCTSNIAAVSSILERTIRIQNKYMNDADNYIKTSIQVIDTVAAEFSKLSRPPFEESYGDRITSLLSMIIGLFEAFRIFLPYCSSEIRRRFSTSLSIRFLTFDFSVFLQATSEFTVFFLTRFILYYFFLVWNG
;
A
#
# COMPACT_ATOMS: atom_id res chain seq x y z
N MET A 1 -4.10 -4.72 25.73
CA MET A 1 -5.48 -5.17 25.44
C MET A 1 -5.92 -6.02 26.63
N ASN A 2 -7.06 -5.74 27.27
CA ASN A 2 -7.58 -6.60 28.35
C ASN A 2 -8.17 -7.90 27.75
N GLU A 3 -8.34 -8.96 28.55
CA GLU A 3 -8.79 -10.28 28.04
C GLU A 3 -10.15 -10.22 27.31
N GLU A 4 -11.10 -9.45 27.86
CA GLU A 4 -12.44 -9.28 27.28
C GLU A 4 -12.41 -8.58 25.89
N SER A 5 -11.54 -7.59 25.70
CA SER A 5 -11.34 -6.96 24.39
C SER A 5 -10.56 -7.83 23.40
N LEU A 6 -9.69 -8.72 23.89
CA LEU A 6 -8.96 -9.68 23.04
C LEU A 6 -9.91 -10.73 22.46
N ASP A 7 -10.85 -11.25 23.27
CA ASP A 7 -11.81 -12.25 22.79
C ASP A 7 -12.81 -11.66 21.78
N GLU A 8 -13.29 -10.43 22.02
CA GLU A 8 -14.12 -9.72 21.04
C GLU A 8 -13.36 -9.47 19.73
N TRP A 9 -12.08 -9.07 19.83
CA TRP A 9 -11.21 -8.91 18.68
C TRP A 9 -11.06 -10.24 17.91
N LYS A 10 -10.76 -11.35 18.60
CA LYS A 10 -10.61 -12.68 17.96
C LYS A 10 -11.90 -13.11 17.27
N LYS A 11 -13.06 -12.83 17.87
CA LYS A 11 -14.36 -13.12 17.27
C LYS A 11 -14.57 -12.37 15.96
N LYS A 12 -14.32 -11.05 15.93
CA LYS A 12 -14.44 -10.23 14.71
C LYS A 12 -13.55 -10.73 13.57
N TRP A 13 -12.32 -11.16 13.89
CA TRP A 13 -11.40 -11.69 12.89
C TRP A 13 -11.84 -13.05 12.34
N LYS A 14 -12.39 -13.92 13.17
CA LYS A 14 -12.99 -15.18 12.71
C LYS A 14 -14.18 -14.94 11.78
N GLU A 15 -15.06 -14.01 12.14
CA GLU A 15 -16.19 -13.62 11.29
C GLU A 15 -15.72 -13.03 9.94
N ALA A 16 -14.63 -12.25 9.94
CA ALA A 16 -14.03 -11.74 8.71
C ALA A 16 -13.41 -12.86 7.85
N ILE A 17 -12.79 -13.86 8.47
CA ILE A 17 -12.27 -15.05 7.78
C ILE A 17 -13.41 -15.84 7.14
N GLU A 18 -14.49 -16.09 7.87
CA GLU A 18 -15.68 -16.78 7.34
C GLU A 18 -16.30 -16.03 6.17
N GLN A 19 -16.36 -14.69 6.25
CA GLN A 19 -16.80 -13.84 5.14
C GLN A 19 -15.87 -13.96 3.92
N ALA A 20 -14.55 -13.96 4.15
CA ALA A 20 -13.58 -14.13 3.07
C ALA A 20 -13.70 -15.51 2.40
N ASP A 21 -13.86 -16.57 3.20
CA ASP A 21 -14.09 -17.93 2.70
C ASP A 21 -15.39 -18.03 1.88
N ALA A 22 -16.47 -17.39 2.35
CA ALA A 22 -17.73 -17.34 1.62
C ALA A 22 -17.59 -16.63 0.27
N VAL A 23 -16.82 -15.54 0.20
CA VAL A 23 -16.52 -14.82 -1.06
C VAL A 23 -15.68 -15.69 -2.00
N LEU A 24 -14.66 -16.37 -1.49
CA LEU A 24 -13.81 -17.25 -2.28
C LEU A 24 -14.59 -18.47 -2.83
N ALA A 25 -15.61 -18.95 -2.11
CA ALA A 25 -16.47 -20.05 -2.54
C ALA A 25 -17.50 -19.67 -3.63
N LEU A 26 -17.71 -18.37 -3.91
CA LEU A 26 -18.64 -17.93 -4.97
C LEU A 26 -18.19 -18.46 -6.34
N SER A 27 -19.14 -18.73 -7.24
CA SER A 27 -18.80 -18.96 -8.65
C SER A 27 -18.31 -17.68 -9.32
N LEU A 28 -17.48 -17.79 -10.37
CA LEU A 28 -16.90 -16.62 -11.06
C LEU A 28 -17.93 -15.54 -11.43
N PRO A 29 -19.10 -15.86 -12.03
CA PRO A 29 -20.09 -14.83 -12.39
C PRO A 29 -20.68 -14.12 -11.17
N VAL A 30 -20.87 -14.84 -10.06
CA VAL A 30 -21.44 -14.28 -8.82
C VAL A 30 -20.40 -13.43 -8.09
N PHE A 31 -19.14 -13.87 -8.08
CA PHE A 31 -18.01 -13.09 -7.56
C PHE A 31 -17.88 -11.75 -8.30
N TRP A 32 -17.83 -11.78 -9.63
CA TRP A 32 -17.74 -10.57 -10.44
C TRP A 32 -18.99 -9.69 -10.33
N SER A 33 -20.18 -10.27 -10.30
CA SER A 33 -21.40 -9.49 -10.02
C SER A 33 -21.33 -8.80 -8.67
N SER A 34 -20.76 -9.45 -7.65
CA SER A 34 -20.56 -8.86 -6.32
C SER A 34 -19.59 -7.67 -6.39
N LEU A 35 -18.47 -7.78 -7.12
CA LEU A 35 -17.55 -6.65 -7.31
C LEU A 35 -18.17 -5.47 -8.04
N ILE A 36 -19.01 -5.73 -9.04
CA ILE A 36 -19.59 -4.72 -9.94
C ILE A 36 -20.76 -3.99 -9.29
N TYR A 37 -21.67 -4.73 -8.67
CA TYR A 37 -22.95 -4.23 -8.22
C TYR A 37 -23.07 -4.06 -6.71
N SER A 38 -22.20 -4.70 -5.92
CA SER A 38 -22.17 -4.57 -4.46
C SER A 38 -20.90 -3.86 -3.98
N SER A 39 -21.08 -2.70 -3.35
CA SER A 39 -19.95 -2.02 -2.70
C SER A 39 -19.40 -2.76 -1.47
N GLN A 40 -20.09 -3.80 -0.97
CA GLN A 40 -19.69 -4.49 0.26
C GLN A 40 -18.34 -5.19 0.12
N LEU A 41 -18.09 -5.89 -0.99
CA LEU A 41 -16.83 -6.61 -1.19
C LEU A 41 -15.65 -5.64 -1.34
N LEU A 42 -15.81 -4.57 -2.13
CA LEU A 42 -14.78 -3.55 -2.25
C LEU A 42 -14.52 -2.83 -0.92
N ARG A 43 -15.56 -2.52 -0.14
CA ARG A 43 -15.42 -1.95 1.21
C ARG A 43 -14.74 -2.91 2.17
N PHE A 44 -14.97 -4.21 2.05
CA PHE A 44 -14.29 -5.21 2.86
C PHE A 44 -12.79 -5.26 2.53
N ILE A 45 -12.44 -5.23 1.24
CA ILE A 45 -11.04 -5.12 0.78
C ILE A 45 -10.42 -3.82 1.29
N ASP A 46 -11.08 -2.68 1.10
CA ASP A 46 -10.57 -1.37 1.52
C ASP A 46 -10.42 -1.30 3.04
N SER A 47 -11.37 -1.84 3.80
CA SER A 47 -11.29 -1.87 5.26
C SER A 47 -10.12 -2.74 5.72
N PHE A 48 -9.89 -3.90 5.10
CA PHE A 48 -8.73 -4.72 5.43
C PHE A 48 -7.44 -3.98 5.09
N LEU A 49 -7.31 -3.47 3.86
CA LEU A 49 -6.12 -2.77 3.40
C LEU A 49 -5.82 -1.53 4.25
N ASN A 50 -6.82 -0.76 4.66
CA ASN A 50 -6.59 0.45 5.46
C ASN A 50 -6.22 0.18 6.92
N ASN A 51 -6.64 -0.95 7.48
CA ASN A 51 -6.42 -1.27 8.90
C ASN A 51 -5.28 -2.27 9.13
N PHE A 52 -4.82 -2.96 8.08
CA PHE A 52 -3.71 -3.90 8.24
C PHE A 52 -2.40 -3.13 8.48
N PRO A 53 -1.65 -3.44 9.54
CA PRO A 53 -0.43 -2.71 9.86
C PRO A 53 0.60 -2.83 8.73
N ARG A 54 1.26 -1.73 8.41
CA ARG A 54 2.35 -1.66 7.44
C ARG A 54 3.66 -2.07 8.08
N ARG A 55 4.63 -2.44 7.26
CA ARG A 55 5.95 -2.90 7.75
C ARG A 55 6.68 -1.86 8.61
N TRP A 56 6.56 -0.58 8.27
CA TRP A 56 7.21 0.50 9.01
C TRP A 56 6.45 0.88 10.29
N GLU A 57 5.25 0.34 10.50
CA GLU A 57 4.47 0.45 11.74
C GLU A 57 4.86 -0.71 12.67
N ALA A 58 6.15 -0.75 13.04
CA ALA A 58 6.74 -1.88 13.77
C ALA A 58 6.03 -2.16 15.10
N ASP A 59 5.61 -1.12 15.82
CA ASP A 59 4.90 -1.26 17.10
C ASP A 59 3.53 -1.90 16.90
N GLU A 60 2.79 -1.49 15.87
CA GLU A 60 1.50 -2.08 15.54
C GLU A 60 1.67 -3.53 15.08
N MET A 61 2.64 -3.80 14.20
CA MET A 61 3.00 -5.17 13.79
C MET A 61 3.37 -6.06 14.98
N ASN A 62 4.12 -5.54 15.96
CA ASN A 62 4.50 -6.26 17.16
C ASN A 62 3.28 -6.61 18.03
N LEU A 63 2.26 -5.74 18.07
CA LEU A 63 1.00 -6.04 18.77
C LEU A 63 0.27 -7.24 18.17
N TYR A 64 0.42 -7.52 16.87
CA TYR A 64 -0.20 -8.68 16.23
C TYR A 64 0.68 -9.93 16.24
N ILE A 65 2.00 -9.77 16.07
CA ILE A 65 2.93 -10.88 15.86
C ILE A 65 3.45 -11.46 17.19
N ASN A 66 3.66 -10.63 18.21
CA ASN A 66 4.37 -11.00 19.45
C ASN A 66 3.47 -11.15 20.68
N SER A 67 2.16 -10.95 20.55
CA SER A 67 1.23 -10.97 21.68
C SER A 67 0.74 -12.39 22.04
N ASP A 68 0.04 -13.07 21.13
CA ASP A 68 -0.57 -14.38 21.34
C ASP A 68 -0.49 -15.23 20.06
N PRO A 69 -0.01 -16.49 20.09
CA PRO A 69 0.05 -17.37 18.91
C PRO A 69 -1.29 -17.50 18.17
N SER A 70 -2.42 -17.49 18.88
CA SER A 70 -3.75 -17.58 18.29
C SER A 70 -4.15 -16.30 17.55
N VAL A 71 -3.70 -15.13 18.01
CA VAL A 71 -3.86 -13.85 17.29
C VAL A 71 -3.08 -13.89 16.00
N ARG A 72 -1.81 -14.30 16.08
CA ARG A 72 -0.95 -14.42 14.90
C ARG A 72 -1.55 -15.34 13.84
N LEU A 73 -2.11 -16.49 14.23
CA LEU A 73 -2.77 -17.41 13.30
C LEU A 73 -3.95 -16.73 12.57
N LEU A 74 -4.84 -16.05 13.30
CA LEU A 74 -5.98 -15.35 12.71
C LEU A 74 -5.54 -14.22 11.75
N VAL A 75 -4.46 -13.50 12.10
CA VAL A 75 -3.92 -12.43 11.25
C VAL A 75 -3.39 -12.99 9.94
N VAL A 76 -2.60 -14.08 10.01
CA VAL A 76 -2.05 -14.74 8.82
C VAL A 76 -3.18 -15.34 7.97
N ASP A 77 -4.15 -15.99 8.60
CA ASP A 77 -5.30 -16.61 7.91
C ASP A 77 -6.11 -15.60 7.10
N LEU A 78 -6.44 -14.44 7.70
CA LEU A 78 -7.17 -13.40 6.99
C LEU A 78 -6.30 -12.75 5.91
N TYR A 79 -5.03 -12.48 6.20
CA TYR A 79 -4.08 -11.90 5.24
C TYR A 79 -3.95 -12.73 3.97
N GLU A 80 -3.84 -14.06 4.08
CA GLU A 80 -3.77 -14.95 2.92
C GLU A 80 -5.07 -14.95 2.11
N ARG A 81 -6.22 -15.04 2.78
CA ARG A 81 -7.54 -15.04 2.11
C ARG A 81 -7.82 -13.73 1.39
N MET A 82 -7.46 -12.61 1.99
CA MET A 82 -7.61 -11.29 1.36
C MET A 82 -6.73 -11.17 0.12
N LEU A 83 -5.49 -11.69 0.15
CA LEU A 83 -4.64 -11.74 -1.05
C LEU A 83 -5.27 -12.61 -2.15
N LEU A 84 -5.84 -13.76 -1.80
CA LEU A 84 -6.53 -14.64 -2.76
C LEU A 84 -7.75 -13.95 -3.39
N ILE A 85 -8.55 -13.21 -2.61
CA ILE A 85 -9.68 -12.43 -3.12
C ILE A 85 -9.19 -11.37 -4.13
N ILE A 86 -8.11 -10.64 -3.79
CA ILE A 86 -7.54 -9.61 -4.65
C ILE A 86 -6.97 -10.23 -5.94
N LEU A 87 -6.27 -11.37 -5.84
CA LEU A 87 -5.76 -12.11 -7.00
C LEU A 87 -6.90 -12.61 -7.89
N ARG A 88 -7.99 -13.10 -7.30
CA ARG A 88 -9.17 -13.51 -8.06
C ARG A 88 -9.81 -12.35 -8.82
N ALA A 89 -9.78 -11.14 -8.26
CA ALA A 89 -10.27 -9.93 -8.93
C ALA A 89 -9.42 -9.49 -10.14
N VAL A 90 -8.22 -10.07 -10.35
CA VAL A 90 -7.42 -9.87 -11.59
C VAL A 90 -7.45 -11.08 -12.53
N VAL A 91 -8.33 -12.05 -12.27
CA VAL A 91 -8.53 -13.25 -13.08
C VAL A 91 -9.91 -13.18 -13.75
N TYR A 92 -9.93 -13.25 -15.07
CA TYR A 92 -11.17 -13.22 -15.87
C TYR A 92 -11.58 -14.60 -16.40
N GLU A 93 -10.79 -15.64 -16.15
CA GLU A 93 -11.05 -17.01 -16.59
C GLU A 93 -10.73 -18.01 -15.47
N GLU A 94 -11.70 -18.86 -15.14
CA GLU A 94 -11.58 -20.02 -14.25
C GLU A 94 -12.08 -21.28 -15.00
N ASP A 95 -11.68 -22.47 -14.59
CA ASP A 95 -11.88 -23.76 -15.32
C ASP A 95 -13.26 -24.00 -15.97
N LYS A 96 -14.32 -23.37 -15.46
CA LYS A 96 -15.71 -23.57 -15.90
C LYS A 96 -16.44 -22.30 -16.35
N ALA A 97 -15.78 -21.14 -16.30
CA ALA A 97 -16.39 -19.86 -16.65
C ALA A 97 -15.32 -18.84 -17.04
N SER A 98 -15.60 -18.05 -18.07
CA SER A 98 -14.74 -16.93 -18.47
C SER A 98 -15.58 -15.69 -18.74
N LEU A 99 -15.01 -14.55 -18.43
CA LEU A 99 -15.44 -13.25 -18.95
C LEU A 99 -14.67 -12.98 -20.23
N SER A 100 -15.26 -12.20 -21.14
CA SER A 100 -14.48 -11.69 -22.27
C SER A 100 -13.42 -10.71 -21.75
N GLU A 101 -12.25 -10.69 -22.37
CA GLU A 101 -11.18 -9.77 -22.00
C GLU A 101 -11.65 -8.31 -22.11
N GLU A 102 -12.43 -7.96 -23.14
CA GLU A 102 -12.98 -6.61 -23.31
C GLU A 102 -13.94 -6.23 -22.19
N PHE A 103 -14.76 -7.19 -21.71
CA PHE A 103 -15.64 -6.97 -20.57
C PHE A 103 -14.83 -6.71 -19.30
N TYR A 104 -13.81 -7.55 -19.05
CA TYR A 104 -12.89 -7.38 -17.92
C TYR A 104 -12.20 -6.01 -17.95
N CYS A 105 -11.54 -5.65 -19.05
CA CYS A 105 -10.82 -4.39 -19.24
C CYS A 105 -11.68 -3.16 -18.93
N ARG A 106 -12.94 -3.20 -19.38
CA ARG A 106 -13.91 -2.12 -19.15
C ARG A 106 -14.31 -2.06 -17.68
N VAL A 107 -14.71 -3.21 -17.12
CA VAL A 107 -15.30 -3.28 -15.79
C VAL A 107 -14.31 -2.95 -14.68
N ILE A 108 -13.07 -3.44 -14.76
CA ILE A 108 -12.07 -3.19 -13.69
C ILE A 108 -11.86 -1.70 -13.43
N TYR A 109 -11.94 -0.89 -14.49
CA TYR A 109 -11.74 0.55 -14.43
C TYR A 109 -13.04 1.30 -14.16
N ASP A 110 -14.08 1.03 -14.96
CA ASP A 110 -15.33 1.80 -14.88
C ASP A 110 -16.05 1.61 -13.54
N HIS A 111 -15.90 0.43 -12.91
CA HIS A 111 -16.42 0.14 -11.57
C HIS A 111 -15.42 0.39 -10.44
N LYS A 112 -14.24 0.97 -10.73
CA LYS A 112 -13.20 1.27 -9.74
C LYS A 112 -12.83 0.06 -8.87
N ILE A 113 -12.79 -1.14 -9.47
CA ILE A 113 -12.38 -2.37 -8.78
C ILE A 113 -10.91 -2.25 -8.39
N PHE A 114 -10.10 -1.67 -9.27
CA PHE A 114 -8.76 -1.19 -8.95
C PHE A 114 -8.68 0.31 -9.19
N THR A 115 -8.05 1.01 -8.25
CA THR A 115 -7.65 2.41 -8.39
C THR A 115 -6.16 2.50 -8.08
N ILE A 116 -5.49 3.61 -8.44
CA ILE A 116 -4.06 3.76 -8.15
C ILE A 116 -3.82 3.73 -6.63
N GLU A 117 -4.69 4.35 -5.85
CA GLU A 117 -4.67 4.34 -4.39
C GLU A 117 -4.71 2.90 -3.85
N ARG A 118 -5.69 2.10 -4.31
CA ARG A 118 -5.84 0.71 -3.87
C ARG A 118 -4.63 -0.14 -4.27
N LEU A 119 -4.06 0.08 -5.45
CA LEU A 119 -2.83 -0.61 -5.87
C LEU A 119 -1.65 -0.25 -4.97
N PHE A 120 -1.53 1.01 -4.53
CA PHE A 120 -0.51 1.44 -3.56
C PHE A 120 -0.71 0.75 -2.21
N ASP A 121 -1.93 0.65 -1.71
CA ASP A 121 -2.22 -0.07 -0.48
C ASP A 121 -1.89 -1.56 -0.58
N ILE A 122 -2.25 -2.20 -1.69
CA ILE A 122 -1.89 -3.60 -1.97
C ILE A 122 -0.37 -3.78 -1.95
N ILE A 123 0.38 -2.88 -2.62
CA ILE A 123 1.84 -2.93 -2.60
C ILE A 123 2.35 -2.80 -1.16
N ASN A 124 1.87 -1.82 -0.42
CA ASN A 124 2.33 -1.51 0.93
C ASN A 124 2.04 -2.64 1.93
N VAL A 125 0.95 -3.38 1.76
CA VAL A 125 0.60 -4.54 2.58
C VAL A 125 1.38 -5.79 2.16
N TYR A 126 1.46 -6.10 0.87
CA TYR A 126 1.86 -7.43 0.40
C TYR A 126 3.27 -7.51 -0.21
N CYS A 127 3.93 -6.41 -0.59
CA CYS A 127 5.16 -6.47 -1.40
C CYS A 127 6.35 -7.15 -0.70
N THR A 128 6.38 -7.16 0.64
CA THR A 128 7.51 -7.73 1.39
C THR A 128 7.54 -9.25 1.32
N SER A 129 6.37 -9.89 1.43
CA SER A 129 6.27 -11.36 1.47
C SER A 129 5.75 -11.96 0.18
N ASN A 130 5.03 -11.19 -0.64
CA ASN A 130 4.27 -11.68 -1.80
C ASN A 130 4.54 -10.85 -3.07
N ILE A 131 5.80 -10.47 -3.30
CA ILE A 131 6.17 -9.61 -4.44
C ILE A 131 5.70 -10.17 -5.80
N ALA A 132 5.77 -11.48 -6.00
CA ALA A 132 5.31 -12.10 -7.24
C ALA A 132 3.79 -11.95 -7.45
N ALA A 133 3.00 -12.06 -6.39
CA ALA A 133 1.56 -11.85 -6.45
C ALA A 133 1.23 -10.37 -6.75
N VAL A 134 1.91 -9.44 -6.08
CA VAL A 134 1.78 -8.00 -6.33
C VAL A 134 2.14 -7.66 -7.77
N SER A 135 3.25 -8.19 -8.30
CA SER A 135 3.63 -8.01 -9.70
C SER A 135 2.57 -8.53 -10.67
N SER A 136 2.00 -9.71 -10.41
CA SER A 136 0.91 -10.27 -11.22
C SER A 136 -0.33 -9.37 -11.21
N ILE A 137 -0.70 -8.83 -10.04
CA ILE A 137 -1.81 -7.88 -9.90
C ILE A 137 -1.56 -6.64 -10.76
N LEU A 138 -0.37 -6.03 -10.65
CA LEU A 138 0.00 -4.82 -11.41
C LEU A 138 0.03 -5.08 -12.92
N GLU A 139 0.57 -6.22 -13.36
CA GLU A 139 0.58 -6.60 -14.77
C GLU A 139 -0.84 -6.75 -15.33
N ARG A 140 -1.72 -7.43 -14.60
CA ARG A 140 -3.09 -7.74 -15.02
C ARG A 140 -4.07 -6.57 -14.84
N THR A 141 -3.65 -5.46 -14.25
CA THR A 141 -4.46 -4.24 -14.13
C THR A 141 -3.90 -3.13 -15.01
N ILE A 142 -2.67 -2.72 -14.76
CA ILE A 142 -2.06 -1.53 -15.37
C ILE A 142 -1.79 -1.74 -16.86
N ARG A 143 -1.24 -2.90 -17.26
CA ARG A 143 -0.92 -3.14 -18.69
C ARG A 143 -2.15 -3.35 -19.55
N ILE A 144 -3.22 -3.85 -18.95
CA ILE A 144 -4.45 -4.20 -19.66
C ILE A 144 -5.31 -2.95 -19.94
N GLN A 145 -5.22 -1.91 -19.10
CA GLN A 145 -6.05 -0.72 -19.22
C GLN A 145 -5.23 0.58 -19.20
N ASN A 146 -5.04 1.16 -20.38
CA ASN A 146 -4.25 2.38 -20.57
C ASN A 146 -4.79 3.60 -19.82
N LYS A 147 -6.09 3.65 -19.48
CA LYS A 147 -6.67 4.75 -18.69
C LYS A 147 -5.96 4.94 -17.34
N TYR A 148 -5.42 3.87 -16.74
CA TYR A 148 -4.64 3.95 -15.50
C TYR A 148 -3.37 4.79 -15.63
N MET A 149 -2.81 5.00 -16.83
CA MET A 149 -1.63 5.86 -17.00
C MET A 149 -1.92 7.32 -16.67
N ASN A 150 -3.11 7.81 -17.02
CA ASN A 150 -3.51 9.17 -16.70
C ASN A 150 -3.73 9.33 -15.19
N ASP A 151 -4.37 8.34 -14.57
CA ASP A 151 -4.61 8.33 -13.13
C ASP A 151 -3.28 8.20 -12.35
N ALA A 152 -2.33 7.40 -12.86
CA ALA A 152 -0.99 7.29 -12.31
C ALA A 152 -0.22 8.62 -12.38
N ASP A 153 -0.27 9.34 -13.50
CA ASP A 153 0.38 10.66 -13.63
C ASP A 153 -0.22 11.68 -12.65
N ASN A 154 -1.55 11.67 -12.47
CA ASN A 154 -2.23 12.54 -11.52
C ASN A 154 -1.91 12.17 -10.06
N TYR A 155 -1.88 10.87 -9.75
CA TYR A 155 -1.54 10.38 -8.42
C TYR A 155 -0.09 10.68 -8.05
N ILE A 156 0.84 10.58 -9.01
CA ILE A 156 2.24 10.97 -8.84
C ILE A 156 2.36 12.46 -8.53
N LYS A 157 1.67 13.33 -9.27
CA LYS A 157 1.68 14.79 -8.99
C LYS A 157 1.16 15.10 -7.58
N THR A 158 0.07 14.44 -7.18
CA THR A 158 -0.51 14.60 -5.84
C THR A 158 0.45 14.09 -4.77
N SER A 159 1.09 12.94 -4.99
CA SER A 159 2.08 12.38 -4.06
C SER A 159 3.31 13.27 -3.92
N ILE A 160 3.74 13.91 -5.00
CA ILE A 160 4.82 14.90 -4.98
C ILE A 160 4.42 16.09 -4.08
N GLN A 161 3.19 16.61 -4.21
CA GLN A 161 2.68 17.69 -3.35
C GLN A 161 2.60 17.29 -1.87
N VAL A 162 2.20 16.05 -1.60
CA VAL A 162 2.24 15.48 -0.25
C VAL A 162 3.68 15.50 0.28
N ILE A 163 4.66 15.07 -0.52
CA ILE A 163 6.07 15.12 -0.14
C ILE A 163 6.54 16.56 0.17
N ASP A 164 6.14 17.58 -0.61
CA ASP A 164 6.46 18.99 -0.24
C ASP A 164 5.87 19.35 1.12
N THR A 165 4.61 18.98 1.33
CA THR A 165 3.86 19.36 2.52
C THR A 165 4.52 18.73 3.74
N VAL A 166 4.86 17.44 3.67
CA VAL A 166 5.58 16.75 4.73
C VAL A 166 6.97 17.38 4.95
N ALA A 167 7.70 17.69 3.88
CA ALA A 167 9.01 18.34 3.97
C ALA A 167 8.95 19.72 4.66
N ALA A 168 7.94 20.52 4.33
CA ALA A 168 7.71 21.82 4.94
C ALA A 168 7.31 21.71 6.42
N GLU A 169 6.45 20.75 6.76
CA GLU A 169 6.07 20.47 8.15
C GLU A 169 7.27 19.98 8.97
N PHE A 170 8.07 19.08 8.43
CA PHE A 170 9.29 18.60 9.08
C PHE A 170 10.28 19.73 9.35
N SER A 171 10.44 20.66 8.39
CA SER A 171 11.28 21.86 8.54
C SER A 171 10.80 22.82 9.63
N LYS A 172 9.49 22.82 9.95
CA LYS A 172 8.93 23.61 11.07
C LYS A 172 9.19 22.92 12.41
N LEU A 173 8.89 21.63 12.49
CA LEU A 173 9.02 20.83 13.72
C LEU A 173 10.46 20.69 14.20
N SER A 174 11.42 20.84 13.29
CA SER A 174 12.83 20.70 13.59
C SER A 174 13.51 21.99 14.05
N ARG A 175 12.78 23.11 14.11
CA ARG A 175 13.31 24.37 14.64
C ARG A 175 13.26 24.36 16.17
N PRO A 176 14.35 24.73 16.87
CA PRO A 176 14.33 24.80 18.33
C PRO A 176 13.36 25.90 18.83
N PRO A 177 12.74 25.72 20.01
CA PRO A 177 12.89 24.58 20.93
C PRO A 177 12.09 23.34 20.48
N PHE A 178 12.68 22.16 20.64
CA PHE A 178 12.03 20.89 20.34
C PHE A 178 11.12 20.48 21.50
N GLU A 179 9.83 20.25 21.23
CA GLU A 179 8.89 19.73 22.22
C GLU A 179 8.78 18.21 22.11
N GLU A 180 8.71 17.49 23.23
CA GLU A 180 8.56 16.02 23.25
C GLU A 180 7.32 15.54 22.47
N SER A 181 6.27 16.35 22.39
CA SER A 181 5.05 16.06 21.63
C SER A 181 5.26 15.96 20.11
N TYR A 182 6.41 16.37 19.57
CA TYR A 182 6.71 16.30 18.13
C TYR A 182 7.18 14.91 17.68
N GLY A 183 7.58 14.03 18.60
CA GLY A 183 8.08 12.69 18.28
C GLY A 183 7.09 11.87 17.46
N ASP A 184 5.86 11.69 17.94
CA ASP A 184 4.83 10.87 17.26
C ASP A 184 4.45 11.46 15.89
N ARG A 185 4.37 12.79 15.80
CA ARG A 185 4.04 13.47 14.55
C ARG A 185 5.16 13.29 13.52
N ILE A 186 6.42 13.40 13.93
CA ILE A 186 7.57 13.14 13.06
C ILE A 186 7.56 11.69 12.57
N THR A 187 7.34 10.73 13.47
CA THR A 187 7.28 9.31 13.13
C THR A 187 6.17 9.02 12.11
N SER A 188 4.97 9.57 12.32
CA SER A 188 3.86 9.43 11.37
C SER A 188 4.17 10.00 9.98
N LEU A 189 4.77 11.20 9.93
CA LEU A 189 5.18 11.83 8.67
C LEU A 189 6.26 11.02 7.93
N LEU A 190 7.23 10.46 8.66
CA LEU A 190 8.26 9.58 8.09
C LEU A 190 7.65 8.27 7.57
N SER A 191 6.76 7.64 8.34
CA SER A 191 6.02 6.43 7.92
C SER A 191 5.26 6.65 6.62
N MET A 192 4.57 7.78 6.47
CA MET A 192 3.87 8.15 5.24
C MET A 192 4.83 8.26 4.04
N ILE A 193 5.96 8.93 4.23
CA ILE A 193 6.99 9.07 3.19
C ILE A 193 7.56 7.70 2.80
N ILE A 194 7.92 6.86 3.79
CA ILE A 194 8.46 5.51 3.55
C ILE A 194 7.48 4.69 2.70
N GLY A 195 6.20 4.68 3.08
CA GLY A 195 5.18 3.94 2.36
C GLY A 195 5.00 4.41 0.92
N LEU A 196 5.03 5.72 0.68
CA LEU A 196 4.98 6.25 -0.68
C LEU A 196 6.18 5.79 -1.51
N PHE A 197 7.40 5.87 -0.97
CA PHE A 197 8.60 5.49 -1.71
C PHE A 197 8.71 3.99 -2.00
N GLU A 198 8.37 3.14 -1.03
CA GLU A 198 8.33 1.69 -1.26
C GLU A 198 7.27 1.33 -2.30
N ALA A 199 6.09 1.96 -2.25
CA ALA A 199 5.07 1.77 -3.27
C ALA A 199 5.55 2.20 -4.67
N PHE A 200 6.14 3.40 -4.79
CA PHE A 200 6.68 3.89 -6.05
C PHE A 200 7.77 2.99 -6.62
N ARG A 201 8.64 2.42 -5.78
CA ARG A 201 9.68 1.48 -6.21
C ARG A 201 9.11 0.28 -6.97
N ILE A 202 7.98 -0.24 -6.51
CA ILE A 202 7.33 -1.40 -7.13
C ILE A 202 6.43 -0.97 -8.30
N PHE A 203 5.77 0.19 -8.19
CA PHE A 203 4.78 0.66 -9.16
C PHE A 203 5.39 1.29 -10.42
N LEU A 204 6.45 2.08 -10.30
CA LEU A 204 7.03 2.85 -11.42
C LEU A 204 7.48 1.97 -12.61
N PRO A 205 8.03 0.76 -12.44
CA PRO A 205 8.34 -0.12 -13.57
C PRO A 205 7.16 -0.43 -14.49
N TYR A 206 5.93 -0.33 -14.00
CA TYR A 206 4.70 -0.54 -14.77
C TYR A 206 4.17 0.73 -15.45
N CYS A 207 4.76 1.88 -15.17
CA CYS A 207 4.43 3.16 -15.79
C CYS A 207 5.19 3.38 -17.11
N SER A 208 4.70 4.33 -17.92
CA SER A 208 5.42 4.78 -19.11
C SER A 208 6.76 5.42 -18.75
N SER A 209 7.72 5.38 -19.68
CA SER A 209 9.03 6.02 -19.52
C SER A 209 8.94 7.51 -19.19
N GLU A 210 7.95 8.20 -19.77
CA GLU A 210 7.69 9.61 -19.53
C GLU A 210 7.31 9.89 -18.07
N ILE A 211 6.40 9.07 -17.51
CA ILE A 211 5.98 9.19 -16.10
C ILE A 211 7.17 8.92 -15.17
N ARG A 212 7.95 7.88 -15.45
CA ARG A 212 9.17 7.56 -14.66
C ARG A 212 10.17 8.71 -14.65
N ARG A 213 10.43 9.29 -15.84
CA ARG A 213 11.35 10.42 -15.99
C ARG A 213 10.89 11.63 -15.18
N ARG A 214 9.61 12.00 -15.28
CA ARG A 214 9.06 13.14 -14.52
C ARG A 214 9.15 12.93 -13.03
N PHE A 215 8.83 11.73 -12.54
CA PHE A 215 8.97 11.40 -11.13
C PHE A 215 10.43 11.57 -10.69
N SER A 216 11.38 10.97 -11.42
CA SER A 216 12.82 11.06 -11.11
C SER A 216 13.34 12.50 -11.12
N THR A 217 12.97 13.32 -12.13
CA THR A 217 13.37 14.73 -12.21
C THR A 217 12.80 15.55 -11.05
N SER A 218 11.50 15.38 -10.76
CA SER A 218 10.83 16.10 -9.67
C SER A 218 11.46 15.77 -8.33
N LEU A 219 11.79 14.49 -8.13
CA LEU A 219 12.40 14.01 -6.91
C LEU A 219 13.84 14.53 -6.76
N SER A 220 14.65 14.43 -7.82
CA SER A 220 16.05 14.86 -7.81
C SER A 220 16.21 16.34 -7.43
N ILE A 221 15.36 17.20 -7.96
CA ILE A 221 15.36 18.64 -7.63
C ILE A 221 15.14 18.86 -6.13
N ARG A 222 14.23 18.09 -5.52
CA ARG A 222 13.83 18.29 -4.12
C ARG A 222 14.81 17.72 -3.14
N PHE A 223 15.44 16.60 -3.48
CA PHE A 223 16.54 16.04 -2.70
C PHE A 223 17.72 17.00 -2.60
N LEU A 224 18.03 17.73 -3.68
CA LEU A 224 19.06 18.77 -3.67
C LEU A 224 18.70 19.96 -2.77
N THR A 225 17.41 20.22 -2.55
CA THR A 225 16.94 21.32 -1.69
C THR A 225 16.60 20.88 -0.27
N PHE A 226 16.67 19.58 0.03
CA PHE A 226 16.28 19.06 1.33
C PHE A 226 17.47 19.14 2.30
N ASP A 227 17.27 19.86 3.40
CA ASP A 227 18.31 20.04 4.41
C ASP A 227 18.42 18.79 5.31
N PHE A 228 19.32 17.88 4.94
CA PHE A 228 19.60 16.67 5.70
C PHE A 228 20.28 16.91 7.04
N SER A 229 20.79 18.13 7.32
CA SER A 229 21.41 18.45 8.61
C SER A 229 20.44 18.28 9.79
N VAL A 230 19.15 18.43 9.50
CA VAL A 230 18.04 18.23 10.43
C VAL A 230 17.90 16.75 10.85
N PHE A 231 18.10 15.80 9.93
CA PHE A 231 17.99 14.37 10.23
C PHE A 231 19.14 13.88 11.12
N LEU A 232 20.30 14.52 11.02
CA LEU A 232 21.46 14.21 11.88
C LEU A 232 21.27 14.71 13.32
N GLN A 233 20.40 15.70 13.53
CA GLN A 233 20.08 16.23 14.87
C GLN A 233 18.95 15.46 15.57
N ALA A 234 18.03 14.85 14.82
CA ALA A 234 16.99 13.96 15.34
C ALA A 234 17.57 12.56 15.65
N THR A 235 18.26 12.47 16.79
CA THR A 235 19.07 11.34 17.30
C THR A 235 18.26 10.10 17.70
N SER A 236 17.61 9.42 16.74
CA SER A 236 17.10 8.06 16.94
C SER A 236 17.72 7.10 15.91
N GLU A 237 17.92 5.83 16.30
CA GLU A 237 18.41 4.76 15.40
C GLU A 237 17.50 4.60 14.16
N PHE A 238 16.22 4.96 14.29
CA PHE A 238 15.24 4.96 13.21
C PHE A 238 15.57 5.97 12.10
N THR A 239 16.04 7.18 12.47
CA THR A 239 16.43 8.23 11.52
C THR A 239 17.66 7.82 10.69
N VAL A 240 18.60 7.10 11.30
CA VAL A 240 19.82 6.60 10.63
C VAL A 240 19.48 5.47 9.65
N PHE A 241 18.62 4.54 10.04
CA PHE A 241 18.14 3.47 9.14
C PHE A 241 17.37 4.05 7.93
N PHE A 242 16.51 5.05 8.19
CA PHE A 242 15.78 5.77 7.15
C PHE A 242 16.72 6.49 6.19
N LEU A 243 17.62 7.34 6.68
CA LEU A 243 18.62 8.05 5.86
C LEU A 243 19.42 7.08 4.99
N THR A 244 19.87 5.96 5.56
CA THR A 244 20.69 4.99 4.83
C THR A 244 19.91 4.33 3.69
N ARG A 245 18.68 3.86 3.92
CA ARG A 245 17.85 3.27 2.85
C ARG A 245 17.37 4.30 1.83
N PHE A 246 17.06 5.51 2.29
CA PHE A 246 16.61 6.62 1.47
C PHE A 246 17.71 7.13 0.53
N ILE A 247 18.94 7.25 1.03
CA ILE A 247 20.14 7.56 0.24
C ILE A 247 20.42 6.44 -0.77
N LEU A 248 20.37 5.17 -0.34
CA LEU A 248 20.54 4.03 -1.26
C LEU A 248 19.48 4.01 -2.37
N TYR A 249 18.24 4.41 -2.06
CA TYR A 249 17.15 4.53 -3.02
C TYR A 249 17.34 5.70 -4.00
N TYR A 250 17.80 6.86 -3.51
CA TYR A 250 18.17 7.99 -4.35
C TYR A 250 19.26 7.58 -5.35
N PHE A 251 20.31 6.89 -4.89
CA PHE A 251 21.34 6.35 -5.78
C PHE A 251 20.79 5.34 -6.79
N PHE A 252 19.85 4.47 -6.39
CA PHE A 252 19.27 3.49 -7.31
C PHE A 252 18.37 4.11 -8.39
N LEU A 253 17.55 5.11 -8.05
CA LEU A 253 16.66 5.81 -8.99
C LEU A 253 17.39 6.77 -9.92
N VAL A 254 18.41 7.48 -9.43
CA VAL A 254 19.17 8.46 -10.21
C VAL A 254 20.17 7.76 -11.14
N TRP A 255 20.69 6.59 -10.75
CA TRP A 255 21.71 5.88 -11.54
C TRP A 255 21.15 4.85 -12.54
N ASN A 256 19.94 4.32 -12.32
CA ASN A 256 19.30 3.35 -13.24
C ASN A 256 18.13 3.93 -14.06
N GLY A 257 17.92 5.25 -14.00
CA GLY A 257 16.89 5.98 -14.78
C GLY A 257 17.38 6.44 -16.14
#